data_AF-A0A3N5UF87-F1
#
_entry.id   AF-A0A3N5UF87-F1
#
_cell.length_a   1.000
_cell.length_b   1.000
_cell.length_c   1.000
_cell.angle_alpha   90.00
_cell.angle_beta   90.00
_cell.angle_gamma   90.00
#
_symmetry.space_group_name_H-M   'P 1'
#
loop_
_entity.id
_entity.type
_entity.pdbx_description
1 polymer ?
#
loop_
_entity_poly.entity_id
_entity_poly.type
_entity_poly.pdbx_seq_one_letter_code
_entity_poly.pdbx_strand_id
1 'polypeptide(L)'
;MSELETFIAEQKNKIISIAVYDFETGQEIFLNADHAFHPASTFKVHVMMEVFQQAEQGLLSLEDCLPILNSFTSIADGSKFSLLESDDAEQTLYPRIG
;
A
#
# COMPACT_ATOMS: atom_id res chain seq x y z
N MET A 1 -17.72 -21.61 -17.04
CA MET A 1 -16.66 -20.83 -16.38
C MET A 1 -15.71 -20.35 -17.45
N SER A 2 -15.23 -19.11 -17.36
CA SER A 2 -14.17 -18.59 -18.23
C SER A 2 -12.84 -19.30 -17.95
N GLU A 3 -11.85 -19.17 -18.85
CA GLU A 3 -10.49 -19.68 -18.61
C GLU A 3 -9.89 -19.09 -17.32
N LEU A 4 -10.17 -17.81 -17.06
CA LEU A 4 -9.76 -17.11 -15.83
C LEU A 4 -10.38 -17.70 -14.57
N GLU A 5 -11.70 -17.93 -14.58
CA GLU A 5 -12.41 -18.56 -13.45
C GLU A 5 -11.89 -19.99 -13.20
N THR A 6 -11.58 -20.72 -14.28
CA THR A 6 -11.02 -22.07 -14.21
C THR A 6 -9.64 -22.04 -13.55
N PHE A 7 -8.74 -21.16 -14.00
CA PHE A 7 -7.41 -20.98 -13.41
C PHE A 7 -7.46 -20.60 -11.93
N ILE A 8 -8.39 -19.74 -11.54
CA ILE A 8 -8.59 -19.33 -10.14
C ILE A 8 -9.11 -20.50 -9.30
N ALA A 9 -10.07 -21.28 -9.81
CA ALA A 9 -10.62 -22.43 -9.12
C ALA A 9 -9.58 -23.53 -8.85
N GLU A 10 -8.53 -23.63 -9.67
CA GLU A 10 -7.38 -24.52 -9.43
C GLU A 10 -6.53 -24.12 -8.21
N GLN A 11 -6.61 -22.86 -7.77
CA GLN A 11 -5.84 -22.33 -6.63
C GLN A 11 -6.53 -22.67 -5.29
N LYS A 12 -6.40 -23.92 -4.86
CA LYS A 12 -6.99 -24.42 -3.61
C LYS A 12 -6.53 -23.60 -2.40
N ASN A 13 -7.45 -23.38 -1.46
CA ASN A 13 -7.24 -22.67 -0.19
C ASN A 13 -6.80 -21.20 -0.30
N LYS A 14 -7.08 -20.55 -1.44
CA LYS A 14 -6.84 -19.11 -1.63
C LYS A 14 -8.16 -18.43 -1.99
N ILE A 15 -8.34 -17.21 -1.50
CA ILE A 15 -9.36 -16.30 -2.02
C ILE A 15 -8.64 -15.38 -2.99
N ILE A 16 -9.05 -15.43 -4.25
CA ILE A 16 -8.56 -14.54 -5.31
C ILE A 16 -9.75 -13.68 -5.73
N SER A 17 -9.49 -12.38 -5.85
CA SER A 17 -10.47 -11.39 -6.30
C SER A 17 -9.87 -10.55 -7.42
N ILE A 18 -10.72 -10.15 -8.37
CA ILE A 18 -10.36 -9.37 -9.54
C ILE A 18 -11.43 -8.30 -9.75
N ALA A 19 -10.97 -7.07 -10.02
CA ALA A 19 -11.79 -5.99 -10.53
C ALA A 19 -11.04 -5.31 -11.67
N VAL A 20 -11.59 -5.39 -12.87
CA VAL A 20 -11.07 -4.74 -14.07
C VAL A 20 -12.17 -3.88 -14.66
N TYR A 21 -11.82 -2.65 -15.00
CA TYR A 21 -12.64 -1.73 -15.76
C TYR A 21 -11.80 -1.22 -16.93
N ASP A 22 -12.23 -1.52 -18.16
CA ASP A 22 -11.64 -0.95 -19.36
C ASP A 22 -12.36 0.36 -19.71
N PHE A 23 -11.65 1.48 -19.57
CA PHE A 23 -12.21 2.80 -19.85
C PHE A 23 -12.44 3.08 -21.34
N GLU A 24 -11.81 2.34 -22.26
CA GLU A 24 -12.02 2.54 -23.70
C GLU A 24 -13.30 1.86 -24.18
N THR A 25 -13.52 0.62 -23.75
CA THR A 25 -14.65 -0.20 -24.22
C THR A 25 -15.83 -0.26 -23.24
N GLY A 26 -15.61 0.13 -21.98
CA GLY A 26 -16.57 -0.05 -20.89
C GLY A 26 -16.72 -1.50 -20.43
N GLN A 27 -15.84 -2.41 -20.85
CA GLN A 27 -15.89 -3.80 -20.42
C GLN A 27 -15.41 -3.94 -18.97
N GLU A 28 -16.10 -4.83 -18.24
CA GLU A 28 -15.85 -5.08 -16.83
C GLU A 28 -15.59 -6.56 -16.58
N ILE A 29 -14.67 -6.85 -15.66
CA ILE A 29 -14.46 -8.19 -15.12
C ILE A 29 -14.44 -8.07 -13.60
N PHE A 30 -15.45 -8.65 -12.96
CA PHE A 30 -15.55 -8.69 -11.50
C PHE A 30 -15.65 -10.12 -11.01
N LEU A 31 -14.73 -10.50 -10.13
CA LEU A 31 -14.73 -11.78 -9.44
C LEU A 31 -14.42 -11.51 -7.97
N ASN A 32 -15.39 -11.74 -7.08
CA ASN A 32 -15.26 -11.44 -5.64
C ASN A 32 -14.76 -9.99 -5.38
N ALA A 33 -15.14 -9.03 -6.23
CA ALA A 33 -14.56 -7.69 -6.25
C ALA A 33 -14.78 -6.91 -4.95
N ASP A 34 -15.90 -7.15 -4.26
CA ASP A 34 -16.24 -6.51 -2.99
C ASP A 34 -15.65 -7.23 -1.76
N HIS A 35 -14.84 -8.28 -1.96
CA HIS A 35 -14.18 -8.97 -0.86
C HIS A 35 -13.08 -8.08 -0.28
N ALA A 36 -13.12 -7.84 1.04
CA ALA A 36 -12.12 -7.02 1.71
C ALA A 36 -10.79 -7.77 1.87
N PHE A 37 -9.69 -7.13 1.48
CA PHE A 37 -8.34 -7.64 1.69
C PHE A 37 -7.51 -6.66 2.53
N HIS A 38 -6.51 -7.18 3.22
CA HIS A 38 -5.45 -6.34 3.74
C HIS A 38 -4.68 -5.74 2.55
N PRO A 39 -4.58 -4.40 2.41
CA PRO A 39 -4.02 -3.78 1.21
C PRO A 39 -2.51 -4.02 1.05
N ALA A 40 -1.82 -4.43 2.12
CA ALA A 40 -0.35 -4.52 2.14
C ALA A 40 0.23 -3.21 1.61
N SER A 41 1.31 -3.23 0.81
CA SER A 41 1.93 -2.00 0.29
C SER A 41 1.09 -1.20 -0.72
N THR A 42 -0.07 -1.69 -1.19
CA THR A 42 -0.94 -0.89 -2.09
C THR A 42 -1.61 0.29 -1.38
N PHE A 43 -1.69 0.26 -0.04
CA PHE A 43 -2.17 1.39 0.75
C PHE A 43 -1.41 2.70 0.49
N LYS A 44 -0.13 2.60 0.09
CA LYS A 44 0.71 3.77 -0.20
C LYS A 44 0.13 4.64 -1.31
N VAL A 45 -0.63 4.07 -2.25
CA VAL A 45 -1.33 4.85 -3.28
C VAL A 45 -2.32 5.82 -2.62
N HIS A 46 -3.14 5.35 -1.68
CA HIS A 46 -4.12 6.16 -0.97
C HIS A 46 -3.44 7.23 -0.10
N VAL A 47 -2.32 6.88 0.56
CA VAL A 47 -1.50 7.84 1.31
C VAL A 47 -0.98 8.94 0.38
N MET A 48 -0.45 8.59 -0.78
CA MET A 48 0.06 9.58 -1.73
C MET A 48 -1.05 10.43 -2.34
N MET A 49 -2.25 9.89 -2.60
CA MET A 49 -3.41 10.66 -3.05
C MET A 49 -3.74 11.80 -2.08
N GLU A 50 -3.78 11.49 -0.77
CA GLU A 50 -4.01 12.48 0.27
C GLU A 50 -2.86 13.50 0.35
N VAL A 51 -1.60 13.05 0.28
CA VAL A 51 -0.43 13.96 0.28
C VAL A 51 -0.50 14.96 -0.87
N PHE A 52 -0.81 14.51 -2.10
CA PHE A 52 -0.95 15.40 -3.25
C PHE A 52 -2.13 16.36 -3.09
N GLN A 53 -3.25 15.90 -2.53
CA GLN A 53 -4.41 16.76 -2.25
C GLN A 53 -4.07 17.87 -1.23
N GLN A 54 -3.36 17.53 -0.15
CA GLN A 54 -2.92 18.52 0.83
C GLN A 54 -1.87 19.49 0.26
N ALA A 55 -0.99 19.00 -0.62
CA ALA A 55 -0.03 19.86 -1.33
C ALA A 55 -0.75 20.88 -2.23
N GLU A 56 -1.77 20.44 -2.97
CA GLU A 56 -2.59 21.33 -3.81
C GLU A 56 -3.34 22.39 -2.98
N GLN A 57 -3.78 22.02 -1.77
CA GLN A 57 -4.41 22.93 -0.82
C GLN A 57 -3.42 23.86 -0.10
N GLY A 58 -2.10 23.68 -0.31
CA GLY A 58 -1.06 24.46 0.36
C GLY A 58 -0.89 24.15 1.84
N LEU A 59 -1.38 23.00 2.32
CA LEU A 59 -1.24 22.55 3.72
C LEU A 59 0.13 21.94 4.01
N LEU A 60 0.78 21.39 2.99
CA LEU A 60 2.15 20.88 3.01
C LEU A 60 2.86 21.22 1.70
N SER A 61 4.20 21.13 1.68
CA SER A 61 5.00 21.19 0.46
C SER A 61 5.61 19.83 0.15
N LEU A 62 5.64 19.44 -1.13
CA LEU A 62 6.35 18.24 -1.55
C LEU A 62 7.88 18.38 -1.44
N GLU A 63 8.37 19.61 -1.29
CA GLU A 63 9.77 19.94 -1.03
C GLU A 63 10.09 19.98 0.48
N ASP A 64 9.10 19.71 1.35
CA ASP A 64 9.35 19.67 2.78
C ASP A 64 10.29 18.51 3.12
N CYS A 65 11.35 18.83 3.86
CA CYS A 65 12.25 17.83 4.40
C CYS A 65 11.66 17.28 5.71
N LEU A 66 11.58 15.96 5.80
CA LEU A 66 11.23 15.26 7.04
C LEU A 66 12.48 14.64 7.67
N PRO A 67 12.64 14.73 9.01
CA PRO A 67 13.73 14.03 9.67
C PRO A 67 13.55 12.52 9.52
N ILE A 68 14.64 11.82 9.20
CA ILE A 68 14.65 10.36 9.18
C ILE A 68 14.86 9.88 10.61
N LEU A 69 13.84 9.25 11.18
CA LEU A 69 13.84 8.76 12.54
C LEU A 69 13.71 7.23 12.54
N ASN A 70 14.64 6.54 13.20
CA ASN A 70 14.51 5.11 13.51
C ASN A 70 13.83 4.91 14.88
N SER A 71 12.78 5.69 15.14
CA SER A 71 11.94 5.48 16.31
C SER A 71 10.56 6.09 16.10
N PHE A 72 9.51 5.32 16.36
CA PHE A 72 8.15 5.85 16.41
C PHE A 72 7.34 5.19 17.53
N THR A 73 6.25 5.85 17.94
CA THR A 73 5.26 5.26 18.84
C THR A 73 4.26 4.47 18.03
N SER A 74 4.16 3.17 18.29
CA SER A 74 3.20 2.27 17.66
C SER A 74 1.76 2.75 17.91
N ILE A 75 0.98 2.91 16.85
CA ILE A 75 -0.45 3.24 16.96
C ILE A 75 -1.28 2.05 17.48
N ALA A 76 -0.75 0.83 17.39
CA ALA A 76 -1.46 -0.38 17.81
C ALA A 76 -1.50 -0.53 19.33
N ASP A 77 -0.43 -0.15 20.04
CA ASP A 77 -0.27 -0.42 21.47
C ASP A 77 0.48 0.67 22.26
N GLY A 78 0.95 1.75 21.61
CA GLY A 78 1.67 2.84 22.25
C GLY A 78 3.13 2.51 22.61
N SER A 79 3.63 1.32 22.30
CA SER A 79 5.03 0.96 22.53
C SER A 79 5.97 1.77 21.63
N LYS A 80 7.24 1.93 22.06
CA LYS A 80 8.28 2.47 21.18
C LYS A 80 8.80 1.36 20.28
N PHE A 81 8.82 1.64 18.99
CA PHE A 81 9.36 0.74 17.97
C PHE A 81 10.60 1.36 17.32
N SER A 82 11.60 0.53 17.04
CA SER A 82 12.83 0.85 16.30
C SER A 82 13.35 -0.42 15.62
N LEU A 83 14.01 -0.28 14.48
CA LEU A 83 14.57 -1.41 13.73
C LEU A 83 16.09 -1.52 13.91
N LEU A 84 16.61 -2.74 13.96
CA LEU A 84 18.05 -2.98 13.78
C LEU A 84 18.38 -2.93 12.29
N GLU A 85 19.49 -2.30 11.92
CA GLU A 85 19.92 -2.18 10.52
C GLU A 85 20.10 -3.54 9.82
N SER A 86 20.51 -4.57 10.57
CA SER A 86 20.65 -5.94 10.07
C SER A 86 19.33 -6.59 9.67
N ASP A 87 18.22 -6.09 10.22
CA ASP A 87 16.89 -6.69 10.07
C ASP A 87 16.06 -5.98 9.00
N ASP A 88 16.56 -4.85 8.46
CA ASP A 88 15.90 -4.08 7.42
C ASP A 88 16.53 -4.36 6.05
N ALA A 89 15.66 -4.50 5.05
CA ALA A 89 16.06 -4.62 3.66
C ALA A 89 16.51 -3.28 3.07
N GLU A 90 16.08 -2.15 3.64
CA GLU A 90 16.45 -0.80 3.23
C GLU A 90 17.51 -0.19 4.17
N GLN A 91 18.78 -0.43 3.85
CA GLN A 91 19.90 0.02 4.69
C GLN A 91 20.41 1.43 4.35
N THR A 92 20.01 2.00 3.21
CA THR A 92 20.62 3.26 2.71
C THR A 92 20.17 4.51 3.47
N LEU A 93 19.11 4.39 4.29
CA LEU A 93 18.53 5.47 5.07
C LEU A 93 19.19 5.63 6.46
N TYR A 94 19.82 4.59 7.00
CA TYR A 94 20.46 4.64 8.32
C TYR A 94 21.56 5.70 8.45
N PRO A 95 22.44 5.89 7.44
CA PRO A 95 23.42 6.98 7.47
C PRO A 95 22.81 8.39 7.40
N ARG A 96 21.50 8.50 7.15
CA ARG A 96 20.76 9.77 7.01
C ARG A 96 19.85 10.04 8.21
N ILE A 97 19.91 9.23 9.27
CA ILE A 97 19.17 9.49 10.51
C ILE A 97 19.62 10.83 11.11
N GLY A 98 18.65 11.68 11.46
CA GLY A 98 18.88 13.05 11.98
C GLY A 98 18.16 14.09 11.17
#